data_AF-A0A800H8F9-F1
#
_entry.id   AF-A0A800H8F9-F1
#
_cell.length_a   1.000
_cell.length_b   1.000
_cell.length_c   1.000
_cell.angle_alpha   90.00
_cell.angle_beta   90.00
_cell.angle_gamma   90.00
#
_symmetry.space_group_name_H-M   'P 1'
#
loop_
_entity.id
_entity.type
_entity.pdbx_description
1 polymer ?
#
loop_
_entity_poly.entity_id
_entity_poly.type
_entity_poly.pdbx_seq_one_letter_code
_entity_poly.pdbx_strand_id
1 'polypeptide(L)'
;MLKDFYGSTIEGFNNWKVWSSTGHIEDVYRLAKQSGCNFWGIEENKIGHTLRSILIGPNREVLGNWPGDNWKAGNVKTAIELLMK
;
A
#
# COMPACT_ATOMS: atom_id res chain seq x y z
N MET A 1 -10.46 0.19 -19.93
CA MET A 1 -10.84 -0.58 -18.73
C MET A 1 -10.58 0.21 -17.45
N LEU A 2 -9.35 0.35 -16.93
CA LEU A 2 -9.12 1.04 -15.64
C LEU A 2 -9.68 2.47 -15.58
N LYS A 3 -9.45 3.28 -16.63
CA LYS A 3 -10.00 4.64 -16.71
C LYS A 3 -11.53 4.67 -16.73
N ASP A 4 -12.15 3.69 -17.38
CA ASP A 4 -13.61 3.63 -17.49
C ASP A 4 -14.25 3.28 -16.14
N PHE A 5 -13.57 2.46 -15.33
CA PHE A 5 -14.04 2.06 -14.00
C PHE A 5 -13.69 3.07 -12.90
N TYR A 6 -12.47 3.61 -12.88
CA TYR A 6 -11.97 4.44 -11.77
C TYR A 6 -11.82 5.92 -12.12
N GLY A 7 -12.00 6.32 -13.39
CA GLY A 7 -11.71 7.66 -13.86
C GLY A 7 -12.49 8.75 -13.14
N SER A 8 -13.79 8.53 -12.93
CA SER A 8 -14.65 9.47 -12.17
C SER A 8 -14.28 9.51 -10.69
N THR A 9 -13.84 8.39 -10.10
CA THR A 9 -13.43 8.33 -8.68
C THR A 9 -12.19 9.16 -8.40
N ILE A 10 -11.27 9.24 -9.35
CA ILE A 10 -9.99 9.96 -9.19
C ILE A 10 -10.01 11.35 -9.83
N GLU A 11 -11.14 11.78 -10.38
CA GLU A 11 -11.28 13.08 -11.02
C GLU A 11 -11.04 14.21 -10.01
N GLY A 12 -10.20 15.19 -10.37
CA GLY A 12 -9.79 16.28 -9.48
C GLY A 12 -8.64 15.94 -8.51
N PHE A 13 -8.24 14.67 -8.41
CA PHE A 13 -7.15 14.23 -7.53
C PHE A 13 -5.88 13.90 -8.34
N ASN A 14 -5.12 14.94 -8.72
CA ASN A 14 -3.94 14.81 -9.60
C ASN A 14 -2.84 13.88 -9.04
N ASN A 15 -2.79 13.72 -7.72
CA ASN A 15 -1.86 12.85 -6.99
C ASN A 15 -2.32 11.40 -6.88
N TRP A 16 -3.56 11.07 -7.26
CA TRP A 16 -4.05 9.70 -7.27
C TRP A 16 -3.73 9.05 -8.61
N LYS A 17 -3.18 7.84 -8.56
CA LYS A 17 -2.83 7.04 -9.75
C LYS A 17 -3.39 5.63 -9.56
N VAL A 18 -3.98 5.10 -10.62
CA VAL A 18 -4.52 3.74 -10.67
C VAL A 18 -3.68 2.93 -11.64
N TRP A 19 -3.14 1.81 -11.16
CA TRP A 19 -2.27 0.91 -11.91
C TRP A 19 -2.83 -0.50 -11.88
N SER A 20 -2.54 -1.30 -12.91
CA SER A 20 -2.78 -2.74 -12.90
C SER A 20 -1.47 -3.49 -12.68
N SER A 21 -1.53 -4.59 -11.94
CA SER A 21 -0.43 -5.55 -11.79
C SER A 21 -0.46 -6.67 -12.83
N THR A 22 -1.31 -6.59 -13.86
CA THR A 22 -1.34 -7.57 -14.96
C THR A 22 0.06 -7.72 -15.58
N GLY A 23 0.62 -8.93 -15.56
CA GLY A 23 1.97 -9.22 -16.04
C GLY A 23 3.11 -8.87 -15.06
N HIS A 24 2.78 -8.27 -13.90
CA HIS A 24 3.73 -7.74 -12.91
C HIS A 24 3.38 -8.16 -11.46
N ILE A 25 2.72 -9.31 -11.29
CA ILE A 25 2.28 -9.76 -9.94
C ILE A 25 3.47 -10.00 -9.00
N GLU A 26 4.59 -10.48 -9.52
CA GLU A 26 5.83 -10.68 -8.75
C GLU A 26 6.38 -9.37 -8.17
N ASP A 27 6.21 -8.25 -8.87
CA ASP A 27 6.62 -6.95 -8.36
C ASP A 27 5.78 -6.54 -7.14
N VAL A 28 4.48 -6.85 -7.16
CA VAL A 28 3.57 -6.63 -6.03
C VAL A 28 3.95 -7.52 -4.84
N TYR A 29 4.23 -8.81 -5.08
CA TYR A 29 4.67 -9.72 -4.01
C TYR A 29 6.00 -9.29 -3.41
N ARG A 30 6.96 -8.87 -4.24
CA ARG A 30 8.25 -8.36 -3.78
C ARG A 30 8.08 -7.12 -2.91
N LEU A 31 7.31 -6.13 -3.37
CA LEU A 31 7.03 -4.92 -2.58
C LEU A 31 6.35 -5.27 -1.26
N ALA A 32 5.29 -6.08 -1.30
CA ALA A 32 4.57 -6.48 -0.10
C ALA A 32 5.50 -7.16 0.92
N LYS A 33 6.31 -8.14 0.48
CA LYS A 33 7.28 -8.84 1.34
C LYS A 33 8.35 -7.90 1.91
N GLN A 34 8.94 -7.05 1.08
CA GLN A 34 9.97 -6.09 1.51
C GLN A 34 9.44 -5.09 2.53
N SER A 35 8.14 -4.77 2.46
CA SER A 35 7.49 -3.86 3.40
C SER A 35 6.88 -4.57 4.62
N GLY A 36 7.10 -5.89 4.77
CA GLY A 36 6.65 -6.65 5.95
C GLY A 36 5.21 -7.15 5.89
N CYS A 37 4.59 -7.12 4.71
CA CYS A 37 3.36 -7.85 4.45
C CYS A 37 3.69 -9.33 4.19
N ASN A 38 2.86 -10.22 4.74
CA ASN A 38 3.00 -11.65 4.57
C ASN A 38 1.69 -12.24 4.08
N PHE A 39 1.82 -13.28 3.24
CA PHE A 39 0.74 -14.12 2.77
C PHE A 39 1.15 -15.57 3.04
N TRP A 40 0.21 -16.41 3.49
CA TRP A 40 0.45 -17.83 3.76
C TRP A 40 -0.85 -18.64 3.59
N GLY A 41 -0.71 -19.97 3.57
CA GLY A 41 -1.86 -20.89 3.52
C GLY A 41 -2.61 -20.90 2.19
N ILE A 42 -2.01 -20.36 1.13
CA ILE A 42 -2.56 -20.38 -0.24
C ILE A 42 -2.77 -21.83 -0.69
N GLU A 43 -1.81 -22.72 -0.40
CA GLU A 43 -1.85 -24.14 -0.78
C GLU A 43 -2.98 -24.92 -0.08
N GLU A 44 -3.36 -24.51 1.13
CA GLU A 44 -4.43 -25.16 1.91
C GLU A 44 -5.81 -24.50 1.70
N ASN A 45 -5.92 -23.57 0.75
CA ASN A 45 -7.10 -22.73 0.54
C ASN A 45 -7.53 -21.95 1.80
N LYS A 46 -6.56 -21.67 2.69
CA LYS A 46 -6.71 -20.92 3.93
C LYS A 46 -5.82 -19.69 3.86
N ILE A 47 -6.29 -18.68 3.14
CA ILE A 47 -5.50 -17.48 2.86
C ILE A 47 -5.35 -16.65 4.14
N GLY A 48 -4.16 -16.72 4.74
CA GLY A 48 -3.73 -15.82 5.79
C GLY A 48 -2.96 -14.63 5.20
N HIS A 49 -3.20 -13.44 5.73
CA HIS A 49 -2.46 -12.24 5.34
C HIS A 49 -2.26 -11.29 6.51
N THR A 50 -1.23 -10.45 6.45
CA THR A 50 -1.12 -9.28 7.31
C THR A 50 -1.68 -8.04 6.60
N LEU A 51 -2.58 -7.32 7.28
CA LEU A 51 -3.00 -5.99 6.86
C LEU A 51 -2.01 -4.97 7.44
N ARG A 52 -1.45 -4.10 6.60
CA ARG A 52 -0.52 -3.04 7.03
C ARG A 52 -0.64 -1.80 6.15
N SER A 53 -0.43 -0.64 6.75
CA SER A 53 -0.20 0.63 6.06
C SER A 53 1.27 1.01 6.14
N ILE A 54 1.85 1.50 5.05
CA ILE A 54 3.29 1.70 4.93
C ILE A 54 3.57 3.06 4.28
N LEU A 55 4.47 3.82 4.88
CA LEU A 55 4.96 5.08 4.34
C LEU A 55 6.33 4.83 3.70
N ILE A 56 6.40 5.04 2.39
CA ILE A 56 7.64 4.94 1.61
C ILE A 56 8.10 6.37 1.29
N GLY A 57 9.35 6.68 1.63
CA GLY A 57 9.99 7.97 1.39
C GLY A 57 10.43 8.16 -0.06
N PRO A 58 10.88 9.37 -0.42
CA PRO A 58 11.29 9.70 -1.79
C PRO A 58 12.54 8.93 -2.26
N ASN A 59 13.36 8.41 -1.34
CA ASN A 59 14.53 7.58 -1.67
C ASN A 59 14.21 6.07 -1.68
N ARG A 60 12.91 5.72 -1.65
CA ARG A 60 12.40 4.33 -1.61
C ARG A 60 12.75 3.58 -0.32
N GLU A 61 12.93 4.32 0.77
CA GLU A 61 13.09 3.82 2.12
C GLU A 61 11.74 3.67 2.83
N VAL A 62 11.60 2.69 3.71
CA VAL A 62 10.42 2.57 4.57
C VAL A 62 10.59 3.51 5.76
N LEU A 63 9.75 4.55 5.84
CA LEU A 63 9.78 5.56 6.91
C LEU A 63 8.79 5.24 8.04
N GLY A 64 7.68 4.56 7.72
CA GLY A 64 6.62 4.26 8.68
C GLY A 64 5.89 2.97 8.34
N ASN A 65 5.44 2.27 9.39
CA ASN A 65 4.75 0.99 9.25
C ASN A 65 3.71 0.83 10.38
N TRP A 66 2.43 0.70 10.01
CA TRP A 66 1.32 0.55 10.94
C TRP A 66 0.60 -0.78 10.69
N PRO A 67 0.54 -1.67 11.69
CA PRO A 67 -0.17 -2.94 11.56
C PRO A 67 -1.69 -2.74 11.66
N GLY A 68 -2.43 -3.50 10.86
CA GLY A 68 -3.88 -3.47 10.80
C GLY A 68 -4.44 -2.15 10.29
N ASP A 69 -5.66 -1.87 10.71
CA ASP A 69 -6.44 -0.67 10.43
C ASP A 69 -6.62 0.24 11.67
N ASN A 70 -6.10 -0.18 12.83
CA ASN A 70 -6.24 0.55 14.10
C ASN A 70 -5.21 1.70 14.26
N TRP A 71 -4.91 2.41 13.17
CA TRP A 71 -4.10 3.62 13.21
C TRP A 71 -5.01 4.84 13.07
N LYS A 72 -4.81 5.84 13.93
CA LYS A 72 -5.58 7.09 13.88
C LYS A 72 -4.98 8.03 12.83
N ALA A 73 -5.81 8.52 11.91
CA ALA A 73 -5.37 9.40 10.83
C ALA A 73 -4.57 10.62 11.32
N GLY A 74 -4.99 11.24 12.43
CA GLY A 74 -4.25 12.36 13.05
C GLY A 74 -2.82 11.99 13.46
N ASN A 75 -2.63 10.82 14.09
CA ASN A 75 -1.31 10.36 14.51
C ASN A 75 -0.41 10.05 13.30
N VAL A 76 -0.99 9.44 12.26
CA VAL A 76 -0.27 9.14 11.02
C VAL A 76 0.13 10.42 10.29
N LYS A 77 -0.75 11.43 10.24
CA LYS A 77 -0.43 12.75 9.70
C LYS A 77 0.79 13.37 10.41
N THR A 78 0.76 13.43 11.74
CA THR A 78 1.88 13.98 12.52
C THR A 78 3.17 13.20 12.27
N ALA A 79 3.10 11.87 12.18
CA ALA A 79 4.27 11.05 11.86
C ALA A 79 4.84 11.37 10.47
N ILE A 80 3.98 11.47 9.45
CA ILE A 80 4.39 11.86 8.09
C ILE A 80 5.07 13.24 8.12
N GLU A 81 4.47 14.23 8.78
CA GLU A 81 5.01 15.59 8.89
C GLU A 81 6.36 15.66 9.62
N LEU A 82 6.66 14.71 10.52
CA LEU A 82 7.94 14.63 11.22
C LEU A 82 9.00 13.89 10.40
N LEU A 83 8.60 12.84 9.68
CA LEU A 83 9.49 11.96 8.93
C LEU A 83 9.86 12.49 7.55
N MET A 84 9.03 13.37 6.98
CA MET A 84 9.17 13.94 5.63
C MET A 84 9.68 15.39 5.63
N LYS A 85 10.25 15.87 6.74
CA LYS A 85 10.99 17.15 6.81
C LYS A 85 12.34 17.04 6.11
#